data_AF-A0A496A3U1-F1
#
_entry.id   AF-A0A496A3U1-F1
#
_cell.length_a   1.000
_cell.length_b   1.000
_cell.length_c   1.000
_cell.angle_alpha   90.00
_cell.angle_beta   90.00
_cell.angle_gamma   90.00
#
_symmetry.space_group_name_H-M   'P 1'
#
loop_
_entity.id
_entity.type
_entity.pdbx_description
1 polymer ?
#
loop_
_entity_poly.entity_id
_entity_poly.type
_entity_poly.pdbx_seq_one_letter_code
_entity_poly.pdbx_strand_id
1 'polypeptide(L)'
;RPEDVVLIPDLNLRAAIEERLGKPSRAVITAGDMARLTRIEADERGISDLRGLEAATNLERIEFRNNSISDLTPLAGLIRLNNIKLRGNRITAVSPLAGLINVDWLGLEENQITDLSPLKGLTKLNGIGISGNPISDVSPLASLISLERINAWNTPISDFSTLASVRRLRWIEFGNNNFVSVLPSLKGLGSLRRLEINNCNISDLTPLAEFTQLEWLELVNNLISDITPLRHLTGLEHLNLDANVIKDVSPLARLTRLELLYLENNNISDVSPLAGLTQLERLDLRNNSVSDFSPLMELPDETFVRMEGNPGSPSGGPKITGPWLWAIVPGTRLDNRTDFLARATGGAATEIKVATNGAKEGKAVGKSTWTLHRLSATGGNNINRMT
;
A
#
# COMPACT_ATOMS: atom_id res chain seq x y z
N ARG A 1 26.62 18.50 -41.20
CA ARG A 1 26.14 18.56 -42.61
C ARG A 1 24.61 18.42 -42.59
N PRO A 2 23.85 18.71 -43.66
CA PRO A 2 22.40 18.49 -43.71
C PRO A 2 21.96 17.07 -43.28
N GLU A 3 22.89 16.14 -43.32
CA GLU A 3 22.79 14.72 -42.94
C GLU A 3 22.79 14.47 -41.42
N ASP A 4 23.00 15.51 -40.59
CA ASP A 4 22.99 15.38 -39.11
C ASP A 4 21.63 15.75 -38.47
N VAL A 5 20.63 16.17 -39.27
CA VAL A 5 19.32 16.58 -38.77
C VAL A 5 18.48 15.35 -38.45
N VAL A 6 17.95 15.29 -37.23
CA VAL A 6 17.09 14.19 -36.78
C VAL A 6 15.64 14.52 -37.08
N LEU A 7 14.98 13.64 -37.83
CA LEU A 7 13.56 13.76 -38.12
C LEU A 7 12.73 13.24 -36.93
N ILE A 8 11.91 14.12 -36.35
CA ILE A 8 10.98 13.78 -35.27
C ILE A 8 9.57 14.13 -35.77
N PRO A 9 8.84 13.16 -36.36
CA PRO A 9 7.56 13.42 -37.02
C PRO A 9 6.43 13.77 -36.03
N ASP A 10 6.46 13.21 -34.82
CA ASP A 10 5.49 13.54 -33.76
C ASP A 10 5.82 14.90 -33.14
N LEU A 11 4.90 15.86 -33.30
CA LEU A 11 5.12 17.23 -32.83
C LEU A 11 5.16 17.32 -31.29
N ASN A 12 4.47 16.43 -30.58
CA ASN A 12 4.43 16.42 -29.13
C ASN A 12 5.75 15.85 -28.56
N LEU A 13 6.26 14.79 -29.19
CA LEU A 13 7.59 14.26 -28.88
C LEU A 13 8.67 15.31 -29.20
N ARG A 14 8.58 15.94 -30.37
CA ARG A 14 9.51 17.00 -30.77
C ARG A 14 9.51 18.14 -29.75
N ALA A 15 8.34 18.62 -29.34
CA ALA A 15 8.23 19.67 -28.33
C ALA A 15 8.86 19.25 -27.00
N ALA A 16 8.67 18.00 -26.56
CA ALA A 16 9.32 17.47 -25.35
C ALA A 16 10.85 17.43 -25.49
N ILE A 17 11.37 17.04 -26.65
CA ILE A 17 12.80 17.05 -26.95
C ILE A 17 13.37 18.48 -26.96
N GLU A 18 12.68 19.41 -27.62
CA GLU A 18 13.05 20.83 -27.68
C GLU A 18 13.12 21.44 -26.27
N GLU A 19 12.09 21.23 -25.45
CA GLU A 19 12.03 21.65 -24.05
C GLU A 19 13.21 21.06 -23.25
N ARG A 20 13.44 19.76 -23.39
CA ARG A 20 14.51 19.07 -22.66
C ARG A 20 15.91 19.55 -23.04
N LEU A 21 16.10 19.99 -24.29
CA LEU A 21 17.35 20.53 -24.80
C LEU A 21 17.50 22.04 -24.56
N GLY A 22 16.47 22.72 -24.06
CA GLY A 22 16.43 24.19 -23.92
C GLY A 22 16.42 24.91 -25.26
N LYS A 23 15.81 24.30 -26.29
CA LYS A 23 15.73 24.86 -27.64
C LYS A 23 14.37 25.53 -27.88
N PRO A 24 14.33 26.60 -28.69
CA PRO A 24 13.07 27.24 -29.05
C PRO A 24 12.22 26.32 -29.94
N SER A 25 10.91 26.59 -29.96
CA SER A 25 9.97 25.81 -30.76
C SER A 25 10.38 25.77 -32.23
N ARG A 26 10.33 24.58 -32.80
CA ARG A 26 10.70 24.28 -34.18
C ARG A 26 12.19 24.47 -34.52
N ALA A 27 13.07 24.55 -33.52
CA ALA A 27 14.50 24.56 -33.74
C ALA A 27 14.99 23.30 -34.49
N VAL A 28 16.09 23.43 -35.23
CA VAL A 28 16.78 22.27 -35.81
C VAL A 28 17.33 21.40 -34.68
N ILE A 29 16.94 20.12 -34.70
CA ILE A 29 17.45 19.08 -33.79
C ILE A 29 18.46 18.26 -34.58
N THR A 30 19.69 18.18 -34.07
CA THR A 30 20.77 17.42 -34.68
C THR A 30 21.07 16.14 -33.89
N ALA A 31 21.80 15.19 -34.48
CA ALA A 31 22.28 14.01 -33.77
C ALA A 31 23.14 14.37 -32.54
N GLY A 32 23.95 15.44 -32.64
CA GLY A 32 24.72 15.97 -31.51
C GLY A 32 23.86 16.53 -30.39
N ASP A 33 22.70 17.10 -30.72
CA ASP A 33 21.71 17.51 -29.71
C ASP A 33 21.09 16.29 -29.03
N MET A 34 20.67 15.29 -29.81
CA MET A 34 20.08 14.06 -29.29
C MET A 34 21.03 13.29 -28.38
N ALA A 35 22.33 13.30 -28.68
CA ALA A 35 23.37 12.69 -27.84
C ALA A 35 23.50 13.35 -26.44
N ARG A 36 22.94 14.54 -26.23
CA ARG A 36 22.92 15.20 -24.90
C ARG A 36 21.76 14.73 -24.03
N LEU A 37 20.77 14.03 -24.60
CA LEU A 37 19.63 13.51 -23.85
C LEU A 37 20.04 12.29 -23.04
N THR A 38 19.98 12.42 -21.71
CA THR A 38 20.11 11.29 -20.77
C THR A 38 18.77 10.88 -20.16
N ARG A 39 17.79 11.79 -20.19
CA ARG A 39 16.40 11.52 -19.78
C ARG A 39 15.41 12.37 -20.55
N ILE A 40 14.22 11.82 -20.77
CA ILE A 40 13.06 12.54 -21.31
C ILE A 40 11.80 12.12 -20.56
N GLU A 41 10.98 13.10 -20.21
CA GLU A 41 9.72 12.95 -19.47
C GLU A 41 8.64 13.70 -20.26
N ALA A 42 7.62 12.97 -20.71
CA ALA A 42 6.58 13.48 -21.59
C ALA A 42 5.27 12.70 -21.40
N ASP A 43 4.85 12.58 -20.15
CA ASP A 43 3.58 11.98 -19.79
C ASP A 43 2.41 12.83 -20.30
N GLU A 44 1.31 12.17 -20.70
CA GLU A 44 0.03 12.81 -21.05
C GLU A 44 0.12 13.84 -22.19
N ARG A 45 1.08 13.67 -23.11
CA ARG A 45 1.31 14.60 -24.22
C ARG A 45 0.64 14.18 -25.54
N GLY A 46 -0.05 13.04 -25.57
CA GLY A 46 -0.66 12.51 -26.79
C GLY A 46 0.38 12.09 -27.84
N ILE A 47 1.56 11.63 -27.41
CA ILE A 47 2.61 11.10 -28.26
C ILE A 47 2.16 9.75 -28.82
N SER A 48 2.38 9.50 -30.10
CA SER A 48 2.04 8.24 -30.75
C SER A 48 3.19 7.61 -31.54
N ASP A 49 4.19 8.42 -31.90
CA ASP A 49 5.31 8.00 -32.74
C ASP A 49 6.64 8.42 -32.11
N LEU A 50 7.49 7.43 -31.84
CA LEU A 50 8.77 7.59 -31.17
C LEU A 50 9.96 7.82 -32.13
N ARG A 51 9.72 7.87 -33.45
CA ARG A 51 10.80 8.07 -34.43
C ARG A 51 11.59 9.34 -34.16
N GLY A 52 12.91 9.22 -34.33
CA GLY A 52 13.91 10.21 -33.97
C GLY A 52 14.58 9.93 -32.63
N LEU A 53 13.93 9.20 -31.69
CA LEU A 53 14.57 8.83 -30.42
C LEU A 53 15.73 7.85 -30.57
N GLU A 54 15.79 7.09 -31.66
CA GLU A 54 16.92 6.20 -31.98
C GLU A 54 18.26 6.95 -32.04
N ALA A 55 18.24 8.27 -32.27
CA ALA A 55 19.43 9.13 -32.26
C ALA A 55 19.90 9.52 -30.85
N ALA A 56 19.07 9.34 -29.81
CA ALA A 56 19.41 9.66 -28.42
C ALA A 56 20.18 8.53 -27.74
N THR A 57 21.35 8.17 -28.26
CA THR A 57 22.12 6.99 -27.84
C THR A 57 22.63 7.01 -26.40
N ASN A 58 22.59 8.18 -25.74
CA ASN A 58 22.94 8.35 -24.32
C ASN A 58 21.74 8.33 -23.37
N LEU A 59 20.55 8.00 -23.87
CA LEU A 59 19.32 8.00 -23.07
C LEU A 59 19.34 6.85 -22.05
N GLU A 60 19.12 7.22 -20.78
CA GLU A 60 19.11 6.30 -19.63
C GLU A 60 17.70 6.13 -19.06
N ARG A 61 16.86 7.16 -19.17
CA ARG A 61 15.50 7.15 -18.63
C ARG A 61 14.47 7.71 -19.60
N ILE A 62 13.34 7.02 -19.72
CA ILE A 62 12.15 7.53 -20.41
C ILE A 62 10.90 7.41 -19.55
N GLU A 63 10.10 8.48 -19.53
CA GLU A 63 8.73 8.48 -19.00
C GLU A 63 7.78 9.01 -20.05
N PHE A 64 6.93 8.12 -20.58
CA PHE A 64 5.90 8.43 -21.58
C PHE A 64 4.55 7.85 -21.18
N ARG A 65 4.15 8.02 -19.92
CA ARG A 65 2.88 7.50 -19.37
C ARG A 65 1.68 8.17 -20.04
N ASN A 66 0.58 7.45 -20.18
CA ASN A 66 -0.71 7.96 -20.66
C ASN A 66 -0.62 8.65 -22.03
N ASN A 67 -0.02 7.96 -22.99
CA ASN A 67 0.14 8.40 -24.37
C ASN A 67 -0.60 7.44 -25.33
N SER A 68 -0.27 7.46 -26.63
CA SER A 68 -0.85 6.57 -27.65
C SER A 68 0.24 5.78 -28.40
N ILE A 69 1.35 5.49 -27.73
CA ILE A 69 2.49 4.77 -28.30
C ILE A 69 2.12 3.29 -28.50
N SER A 70 2.40 2.74 -29.67
CA SER A 70 2.27 1.30 -29.96
C SER A 70 3.54 0.67 -30.49
N ASP A 71 4.37 1.44 -31.21
CA ASP A 71 5.63 0.99 -31.79
C ASP A 71 6.83 1.39 -30.91
N LEU A 72 7.53 0.37 -30.41
CA LEU A 72 8.74 0.54 -29.59
C LEU A 72 10.03 0.38 -30.41
N THR A 73 9.96 0.17 -31.72
CA THR A 73 11.13 -0.02 -32.61
C THR A 73 12.19 1.08 -32.43
N PRO A 74 11.83 2.38 -32.32
CA PRO A 74 12.82 3.44 -32.08
C PRO A 74 13.67 3.28 -30.81
N LEU A 75 13.23 2.45 -29.85
CA LEU A 75 13.95 2.21 -28.60
C LEU A 75 14.98 1.08 -28.70
N ALA A 76 14.95 0.23 -29.73
CA ALA A 76 15.66 -1.05 -29.75
C ALA A 76 17.18 -0.96 -29.58
N GLY A 77 17.78 0.14 -30.05
CA GLY A 77 19.23 0.39 -29.97
C GLY A 77 19.68 1.19 -28.73
N LEU A 78 18.76 1.63 -27.88
CA LEU A 78 19.05 2.54 -26.77
C LEU A 78 19.53 1.77 -25.53
N ILE A 79 20.63 1.04 -25.68
CA ILE A 79 21.17 0.07 -24.70
C ILE A 79 21.55 0.66 -23.33
N ARG A 80 21.58 2.00 -23.20
CA ARG A 80 21.84 2.69 -21.93
C ARG A 80 20.57 2.89 -21.09
N LEU A 81 19.39 2.63 -21.64
CA LEU A 81 18.15 2.69 -20.90
C LEU A 81 18.21 1.75 -19.71
N ASN A 82 18.03 2.32 -18.52
CA ASN A 82 17.93 1.62 -17.25
C ASN A 82 16.54 1.76 -16.61
N ASN A 83 15.77 2.78 -16.97
CA ASN A 83 14.43 3.01 -16.40
C ASN A 83 13.45 3.42 -17.50
N ILE A 84 12.49 2.54 -17.77
CA ILE A 84 11.49 2.72 -18.84
C ILE A 84 10.10 2.73 -18.19
N LYS A 85 9.34 3.81 -18.38
CA LYS A 85 7.93 3.89 -17.96
C LYS A 85 7.02 4.22 -19.13
N LEU A 86 6.16 3.27 -19.47
CA LEU A 86 5.27 3.30 -20.63
C LEU A 86 3.83 2.97 -20.23
N ARG A 87 3.44 3.19 -18.97
CA ARG A 87 2.08 2.95 -18.49
C ARG A 87 1.04 3.64 -19.37
N GLY A 88 -0.11 3.01 -19.62
CA GLY A 88 -1.25 3.68 -20.27
C GLY A 88 -0.97 4.03 -21.72
N ASN A 89 -0.51 3.06 -22.50
CA ASN A 89 -0.22 3.19 -23.93
C ASN A 89 -1.00 2.12 -24.72
N ARG A 90 -0.61 1.88 -25.98
CA ARG A 90 -1.23 0.90 -26.89
C ARG A 90 -0.22 -0.17 -27.33
N ILE A 91 0.69 -0.53 -26.43
CA ILE A 91 1.78 -1.47 -26.72
C ILE A 91 1.22 -2.89 -26.72
N THR A 92 1.51 -3.65 -27.77
CA THR A 92 1.17 -5.08 -27.89
C THR A 92 2.42 -5.95 -27.94
N ALA A 93 3.49 -5.46 -28.56
CA ALA A 93 4.74 -6.19 -28.76
C ALA A 93 5.91 -5.50 -28.05
N VAL A 94 6.63 -6.28 -27.24
CA VAL A 94 7.84 -5.82 -26.52
C VAL A 94 9.14 -6.36 -27.13
N SER A 95 9.08 -6.94 -28.35
CA SER A 95 10.28 -7.43 -29.04
C SER A 95 11.39 -6.40 -29.25
N PRO A 96 11.11 -5.10 -29.48
CA PRO A 96 12.17 -4.09 -29.54
C PRO A 96 12.95 -3.94 -28.23
N LEU A 97 12.39 -4.33 -27.08
CA LEU A 97 13.05 -4.17 -25.79
C LEU A 97 14.05 -5.30 -25.47
N ALA A 98 14.09 -6.37 -26.26
CA ALA A 98 14.86 -7.59 -25.97
C ALA A 98 16.37 -7.35 -25.79
N GLY A 99 16.92 -6.32 -26.45
CA GLY A 99 18.35 -5.97 -26.40
C GLY A 99 18.73 -4.99 -25.29
N LEU A 100 17.78 -4.49 -24.50
CA LEU A 100 18.01 -3.43 -23.51
C LEU A 100 18.53 -3.99 -22.18
N ILE A 101 19.69 -4.66 -22.25
CA ILE A 101 20.28 -5.45 -21.16
C ILE A 101 20.63 -4.68 -19.88
N ASN A 102 20.54 -3.35 -19.89
CA ASN A 102 20.79 -2.48 -18.73
C ASN A 102 19.52 -2.01 -18.01
N VAL A 103 18.33 -2.43 -18.47
CA VAL A 103 17.06 -2.08 -17.82
C VAL A 103 17.03 -2.67 -16.41
N ASP A 104 16.85 -1.79 -15.43
CA ASP A 104 16.66 -2.07 -14.01
C ASP A 104 15.17 -2.04 -13.65
N TRP A 105 14.42 -1.07 -14.18
CA TRP A 105 12.98 -0.96 -14.00
C TRP A 105 12.24 -0.83 -15.33
N LEU A 106 11.19 -1.65 -15.50
CA LEU A 106 10.34 -1.66 -16.69
C LEU A 106 8.85 -1.56 -16.30
N GLY A 107 8.26 -0.38 -16.47
CA GLY A 107 6.83 -0.14 -16.29
C GLY A 107 6.08 -0.22 -17.62
N LEU A 108 5.23 -1.23 -17.77
CA LEU A 108 4.42 -1.54 -18.95
C LEU A 108 2.92 -1.64 -18.60
N GLU A 109 2.51 -1.09 -17.47
CA GLU A 109 1.14 -1.19 -16.97
C GLU A 109 0.11 -0.60 -17.96
N GLU A 110 -1.13 -1.08 -17.95
CA GLU A 110 -2.23 -0.55 -18.76
C GLU A 110 -1.87 -0.48 -20.26
N ASN A 111 -1.46 -1.61 -20.81
CA ASN A 111 -1.18 -1.83 -22.23
C ASN A 111 -1.96 -3.07 -22.74
N GLN A 112 -1.59 -3.61 -23.90
CA GLN A 112 -2.25 -4.77 -24.54
C GLN A 112 -1.25 -5.91 -24.79
N ILE A 113 -0.26 -6.06 -23.90
CA ILE A 113 0.80 -7.05 -24.03
C ILE A 113 0.26 -8.42 -23.61
N THR A 114 0.61 -9.46 -24.38
CA THR A 114 0.27 -10.85 -24.06
C THR A 114 1.51 -11.73 -23.89
N ASP A 115 2.62 -11.37 -24.52
CA ASP A 115 3.84 -12.18 -24.58
C ASP A 115 5.05 -11.47 -23.96
N LEU A 116 5.61 -12.08 -22.92
CA LEU A 116 6.81 -11.62 -22.22
C LEU A 116 8.09 -12.32 -22.71
N SER A 117 8.00 -13.26 -23.66
CA SER A 117 9.15 -14.03 -24.19
C SER A 117 10.33 -13.17 -24.63
N PRO A 118 10.14 -11.99 -25.26
CA PRO A 118 11.27 -11.14 -25.63
C PRO A 118 12.08 -10.60 -24.45
N LEU A 119 11.51 -10.55 -23.25
CA LEU A 119 12.15 -9.96 -22.07
C LEU A 119 13.09 -10.91 -21.33
N LYS A 120 13.14 -12.20 -21.70
CA LYS A 120 13.96 -13.22 -21.00
C LYS A 120 15.45 -12.89 -20.89
N GLY A 121 15.98 -12.01 -21.74
CA GLY A 121 17.39 -11.60 -21.75
C GLY A 121 17.74 -10.49 -20.75
N LEU A 122 16.74 -9.85 -20.12
CA LEU A 122 16.93 -8.65 -19.29
C LEU A 122 17.40 -9.00 -17.87
N THR A 123 18.54 -9.69 -17.76
CA THR A 123 19.04 -10.28 -16.51
C THR A 123 19.37 -9.27 -15.40
N LYS A 124 19.46 -7.97 -15.70
CA LYS A 124 19.60 -6.87 -14.73
C LYS A 124 18.27 -6.29 -14.22
N LEU A 125 17.13 -6.72 -14.79
CA LEU A 125 15.82 -6.21 -14.41
C LEU A 125 15.54 -6.54 -12.94
N ASN A 126 15.49 -5.50 -12.11
CA ASN A 126 15.16 -5.58 -10.70
C ASN A 126 13.65 -5.58 -10.47
N GLY A 127 12.89 -4.86 -11.29
CA GLY A 127 11.45 -4.83 -11.16
C GLY A 127 10.68 -4.55 -12.44
N ILE A 128 9.49 -5.14 -12.51
CA ILE A 128 8.60 -5.04 -13.65
C ILE A 128 7.17 -4.73 -13.21
N GLY A 129 6.55 -3.76 -13.89
CA GLY A 129 5.13 -3.47 -13.79
C GLY A 129 4.41 -3.93 -15.05
N ILE A 130 3.49 -4.89 -14.91
CA ILE A 130 2.72 -5.49 -16.01
C ILE A 130 1.22 -5.39 -15.79
N SER A 131 0.77 -4.67 -14.77
CA SER A 131 -0.64 -4.54 -14.41
C SER A 131 -1.53 -4.12 -15.58
N GLY A 132 -2.78 -4.57 -15.61
CA GLY A 132 -3.74 -4.17 -16.64
C GLY A 132 -3.37 -4.62 -18.06
N ASN A 133 -2.58 -5.69 -18.19
CA ASN A 133 -2.31 -6.36 -19.46
C ASN A 133 -2.95 -7.76 -19.49
N PRO A 134 -3.33 -8.27 -20.66
CA PRO A 134 -3.82 -9.65 -20.83
C PRO A 134 -2.69 -10.70 -20.78
N ILE A 135 -1.80 -10.62 -19.79
CA ILE A 135 -0.69 -11.57 -19.56
C ILE A 135 -1.16 -12.68 -18.62
N SER A 136 -1.04 -13.93 -19.04
CA SER A 136 -1.31 -15.10 -18.20
C SER A 136 -0.06 -15.92 -17.88
N ASP A 137 0.97 -15.85 -18.74
CA ASP A 137 2.22 -16.62 -18.60
C ASP A 137 3.38 -15.72 -18.18
N VAL A 138 3.92 -15.98 -16.98
CA VAL A 138 5.11 -15.32 -16.44
C VAL A 138 6.38 -16.17 -16.57
N SER A 139 6.32 -17.37 -17.14
CA SER A 139 7.47 -18.26 -17.31
C SER A 139 8.69 -17.61 -18.01
N PRO A 140 8.53 -16.65 -18.96
CA PRO A 140 9.69 -15.95 -19.52
C PRO A 140 10.53 -15.19 -18.48
N LEU A 141 9.93 -14.79 -17.36
CA LEU A 141 10.61 -14.04 -16.29
C LEU A 141 11.50 -14.94 -15.40
N ALA A 142 11.40 -16.27 -15.52
CA ALA A 142 12.15 -17.22 -14.68
C ALA A 142 13.69 -17.14 -14.83
N SER A 143 14.16 -16.51 -15.91
CA SER A 143 15.57 -16.27 -16.22
C SER A 143 16.11 -14.93 -15.69
N LEU A 144 15.24 -14.08 -15.14
CA LEU A 144 15.59 -12.75 -14.64
C LEU A 144 16.11 -12.83 -13.21
N ILE A 145 17.35 -13.31 -13.06
CA ILE A 145 17.97 -13.61 -11.77
C ILE A 145 18.08 -12.41 -10.80
N SER A 146 17.99 -11.18 -11.31
CA SER A 146 18.01 -9.94 -10.51
C SER A 146 16.62 -9.47 -10.08
N LEU A 147 15.55 -10.11 -10.55
CA LEU A 147 14.18 -9.67 -10.33
C LEU A 147 13.78 -9.82 -8.86
N GLU A 148 13.39 -8.71 -8.27
CA GLU A 148 13.00 -8.57 -6.87
C GLU A 148 11.51 -8.25 -6.70
N ARG A 149 10.90 -7.57 -7.69
CA ARG A 149 9.49 -7.12 -7.63
C ARG A 149 8.72 -7.33 -8.92
N ILE A 150 7.49 -7.82 -8.79
CA ILE A 150 6.49 -7.90 -9.87
C ILE A 150 5.20 -7.21 -9.42
N ASN A 151 4.74 -6.25 -10.22
CA ASN A 151 3.43 -5.62 -10.06
C ASN A 151 2.51 -6.07 -11.21
N ALA A 152 1.46 -6.84 -10.89
CA ALA A 152 0.63 -7.58 -11.82
C ALA A 152 -0.88 -7.56 -11.47
N TRP A 153 -1.36 -6.45 -10.89
CA TRP A 153 -2.79 -6.17 -10.72
C TRP A 153 -3.55 -6.26 -12.06
N ASN A 154 -4.79 -6.71 -12.05
CA ASN A 154 -5.65 -6.81 -13.24
C ASN A 154 -5.01 -7.65 -14.37
N THR A 155 -4.38 -8.78 -14.03
CA THR A 155 -3.84 -9.75 -14.99
C THR A 155 -4.44 -11.14 -14.75
N PRO A 156 -4.66 -11.95 -15.80
CA PRO A 156 -5.20 -13.31 -15.67
C PRO A 156 -4.14 -14.37 -15.28
N ILE A 157 -3.12 -13.99 -14.51
CA ILE A 157 -2.05 -14.91 -14.08
C ILE A 157 -2.58 -15.85 -13.00
N SER A 158 -2.44 -17.16 -13.23
CA SER A 158 -2.87 -18.20 -12.29
C SER A 158 -1.72 -19.01 -11.69
N ASP A 159 -0.50 -18.86 -12.21
CA ASP A 159 0.66 -19.63 -11.76
C ASP A 159 1.95 -18.81 -11.81
N PHE A 160 2.53 -18.54 -10.64
CA PHE A 160 3.85 -17.94 -10.46
C PHE A 160 4.93 -18.99 -10.11
N SER A 161 4.59 -20.28 -9.98
CA SER A 161 5.55 -21.31 -9.56
C SER A 161 6.70 -21.50 -10.55
N THR A 162 6.51 -21.10 -11.81
CA THR A 162 7.57 -21.02 -12.82
C THR A 162 8.71 -20.09 -12.40
N LEU A 163 8.46 -19.15 -11.49
CA LEU A 163 9.44 -18.21 -10.95
C LEU A 163 10.20 -18.75 -9.72
N ALA A 164 10.00 -20.00 -9.32
CA ALA A 164 10.67 -20.60 -8.16
C ALA A 164 12.20 -20.42 -8.23
N SER A 165 12.81 -20.45 -9.41
CA SER A 165 14.26 -20.24 -9.61
C SER A 165 14.75 -18.82 -9.30
N VAL A 166 13.87 -17.82 -9.28
CA VAL A 166 14.19 -16.41 -9.11
C VAL A 166 14.40 -16.11 -7.62
N ARG A 167 15.57 -16.48 -7.09
CA ARG A 167 15.88 -16.45 -5.64
C ARG A 167 15.85 -15.06 -5.00
N ARG A 168 15.90 -14.00 -5.82
CA ARG A 168 15.80 -12.60 -5.36
C ARG A 168 14.36 -12.08 -5.30
N LEU A 169 13.38 -12.80 -5.85
CA LEU A 169 12.00 -12.33 -5.86
C LEU A 169 11.48 -12.20 -4.43
N ARG A 170 11.19 -10.96 -4.01
CA ARG A 170 10.73 -10.62 -2.66
C ARG A 170 9.27 -10.16 -2.64
N TRP A 171 8.84 -9.49 -3.70
CA TRP A 171 7.56 -8.77 -3.73
C TRP A 171 6.73 -9.18 -4.95
N ILE A 172 5.54 -9.71 -4.69
CA ILE A 172 4.48 -9.86 -5.70
C ILE A 172 3.26 -9.03 -5.28
N GLU A 173 2.82 -8.19 -6.20
CA GLU A 173 1.57 -7.45 -6.17
C GLU A 173 0.64 -8.02 -7.24
N PHE A 174 -0.52 -8.52 -6.84
CA PHE A 174 -1.47 -9.15 -7.73
C PHE A 174 -2.89 -8.92 -7.22
N GLY A 175 -3.91 -9.01 -8.08
CA GLY A 175 -5.31 -8.93 -7.64
C GLY A 175 -6.15 -8.00 -8.50
N ASN A 176 -7.26 -7.51 -7.94
CA ASN A 176 -8.31 -6.76 -8.64
C ASN A 176 -8.86 -7.52 -9.86
N ASN A 177 -8.97 -8.84 -9.71
CA ASN A 177 -9.49 -9.73 -10.73
C ASN A 177 -10.80 -10.32 -10.21
N ASN A 178 -11.95 -9.81 -10.68
CA ASN A 178 -13.28 -10.28 -10.28
C ASN A 178 -13.53 -11.79 -10.54
N PHE A 179 -12.63 -12.47 -11.26
CA PHE A 179 -12.72 -13.88 -11.61
C PHE A 179 -11.72 -14.78 -10.88
N VAL A 180 -10.76 -14.22 -10.14
CA VAL A 180 -9.79 -15.03 -9.39
C VAL A 180 -10.40 -15.44 -8.05
N SER A 181 -10.91 -16.66 -7.99
CA SER A 181 -11.44 -17.28 -6.77
C SER A 181 -10.47 -18.24 -6.10
N VAL A 182 -9.36 -18.55 -6.76
CA VAL A 182 -8.32 -19.45 -6.27
C VAL A 182 -7.01 -18.68 -6.22
N LEU A 183 -6.30 -18.79 -5.11
CA LEU A 183 -4.97 -18.22 -4.94
C LEU A 183 -4.07 -18.73 -6.08
N PRO A 184 -3.36 -17.87 -6.83
CA PRO A 184 -2.44 -18.33 -7.86
C PRO A 184 -1.40 -19.27 -7.25
N SER A 185 -0.92 -20.22 -8.04
CA SER A 185 0.12 -21.14 -7.58
C SER A 185 1.41 -20.37 -7.28
N LEU A 186 1.84 -20.36 -6.01
CA LEU A 186 3.06 -19.72 -5.53
C LEU A 186 4.18 -20.72 -5.21
N LYS A 187 3.95 -22.01 -5.51
CA LYS A 187 4.78 -23.13 -5.05
C LYS A 187 6.27 -22.88 -5.29
N GLY A 188 7.07 -23.04 -4.24
CA GLY A 188 8.53 -22.92 -4.32
C GLY A 188 9.10 -21.50 -4.27
N LEU A 189 8.25 -20.46 -4.17
CA LEU A 189 8.68 -19.06 -4.02
C LEU A 189 9.09 -18.73 -2.57
N GLY A 190 9.95 -19.56 -1.97
CA GLY A 190 10.40 -19.40 -0.57
C GLY A 190 11.24 -18.14 -0.30
N SER A 191 11.53 -17.36 -1.34
CA SER A 191 12.22 -16.07 -1.28
C SER A 191 11.29 -14.89 -0.97
N LEU A 192 9.97 -15.07 -1.06
CA LEU A 192 8.99 -13.99 -0.87
C LEU A 192 9.06 -13.41 0.55
N ARG A 193 8.81 -12.11 0.62
CA ARG A 193 8.73 -11.30 1.85
C ARG A 193 7.45 -10.49 1.90
N ARG A 194 6.99 -10.02 0.75
CA ARG A 194 5.78 -9.23 0.58
C ARG A 194 4.86 -9.84 -0.45
N LEU A 195 3.61 -10.07 -0.06
CA LEU A 195 2.56 -10.57 -0.93
C LEU A 195 1.31 -9.72 -0.75
N GLU A 196 0.81 -9.16 -1.84
CA GLU A 196 -0.45 -8.43 -1.88
C GLU A 196 -1.39 -9.10 -2.88
N ILE A 197 -2.55 -9.56 -2.38
CA ILE A 197 -3.62 -10.14 -3.19
C ILE A 197 -4.97 -9.58 -2.76
N ASN A 198 -5.27 -8.36 -3.22
CA ASN A 198 -6.47 -7.63 -2.82
C ASN A 198 -7.56 -7.68 -3.90
N ASN A 199 -8.82 -7.49 -3.51
CA ASN A 199 -9.97 -7.37 -4.42
C ASN A 199 -10.11 -8.59 -5.36
N CYS A 200 -10.12 -9.77 -4.76
CA CYS A 200 -10.34 -11.04 -5.42
C CYS A 200 -11.48 -11.80 -4.71
N ASN A 201 -11.73 -13.04 -5.12
CA ASN A 201 -12.72 -13.92 -4.48
C ASN A 201 -12.04 -15.07 -3.75
N ILE A 202 -10.84 -14.85 -3.19
CA ILE A 202 -10.04 -15.90 -2.55
C ILE A 202 -10.65 -16.25 -1.20
N SER A 203 -10.75 -17.55 -0.91
CA SER A 203 -11.21 -18.07 0.38
C SER A 203 -10.25 -19.09 1.00
N ASP A 204 -9.50 -19.83 0.18
CA ASP A 204 -8.54 -20.83 0.63
C ASP A 204 -7.13 -20.26 0.70
N LEU A 205 -6.59 -20.19 1.93
CA LEU A 205 -5.22 -19.74 2.21
C LEU A 205 -4.24 -20.90 2.44
N THR A 206 -4.67 -22.16 2.28
CA THR A 206 -3.81 -23.34 2.49
C THR A 206 -2.46 -23.25 1.77
N PRO A 207 -2.38 -22.74 0.51
CA PRO A 207 -1.10 -22.55 -0.16
C PRO A 207 -0.12 -21.65 0.60
N LEU A 208 -0.60 -20.70 1.41
CA LEU A 208 0.25 -19.75 2.12
C LEU A 208 1.00 -20.36 3.32
N ALA A 209 0.63 -21.55 3.78
CA ALA A 209 1.16 -22.14 5.01
C ALA A 209 2.68 -22.38 5.00
N GLU A 210 3.29 -22.50 3.82
CA GLU A 210 4.74 -22.74 3.66
C GLU A 210 5.60 -21.46 3.63
N PHE A 211 4.98 -20.28 3.49
CA PHE A 211 5.69 -19.01 3.27
C PHE A 211 6.14 -18.32 4.57
N THR A 212 6.79 -19.09 5.45
CA THR A 212 7.23 -18.67 6.80
C THR A 212 8.19 -17.47 6.84
N GLN A 213 8.67 -17.02 5.68
CA GLN A 213 9.53 -15.84 5.53
C GLN A 213 8.74 -14.56 5.21
N LEU A 214 7.42 -14.61 5.04
CA LEU A 214 6.61 -13.41 4.82
C LEU A 214 6.71 -12.47 6.01
N GLU A 215 6.94 -11.20 5.69
CA GLU A 215 7.00 -10.06 6.61
C GLU A 215 5.77 -9.16 6.39
N TRP A 216 5.24 -9.11 5.17
CA TRP A 216 4.10 -8.29 4.77
C TRP A 216 3.08 -9.10 3.97
N LEU A 217 1.83 -9.14 4.43
CA LEU A 217 0.73 -9.83 3.75
C LEU A 217 -0.52 -8.95 3.71
N GLU A 218 -1.02 -8.68 2.51
CA GLU A 218 -2.32 -8.03 2.30
C GLU A 218 -3.25 -8.94 1.50
N LEU A 219 -4.47 -9.14 2.03
CA LEU A 219 -5.52 -9.95 1.43
C LEU A 219 -6.88 -9.23 1.57
N VAL A 220 -6.90 -7.92 1.35
CA VAL A 220 -8.05 -7.03 1.52
C VAL A 220 -9.16 -7.35 0.52
N ASN A 221 -10.41 -7.30 0.97
CA ASN A 221 -11.59 -7.46 0.11
C ASN A 221 -11.55 -8.80 -0.65
N ASN A 222 -11.61 -9.89 0.13
CA ASN A 222 -11.67 -11.27 -0.32
C ASN A 222 -12.84 -12.01 0.39
N LEU A 223 -12.88 -13.34 0.31
CA LEU A 223 -13.90 -14.19 0.94
C LEU A 223 -13.28 -15.11 2.01
N ILE A 224 -12.24 -14.62 2.70
CA ILE A 224 -11.47 -15.41 3.67
C ILE A 224 -12.29 -15.56 4.96
N SER A 225 -12.40 -16.80 5.45
CA SER A 225 -13.01 -17.12 6.75
C SER A 225 -12.06 -17.92 7.64
N ASP A 226 -11.28 -18.83 7.05
CA ASP A 226 -10.28 -19.63 7.75
C ASP A 226 -8.87 -19.06 7.53
N ILE A 227 -8.27 -18.58 8.62
CA ILE A 227 -6.89 -18.07 8.66
C ILE A 227 -5.93 -19.04 9.37
N THR A 228 -6.34 -20.27 9.65
CA THR A 228 -5.48 -21.33 10.21
C THR A 228 -4.16 -21.50 9.45
N PRO A 229 -4.11 -21.41 8.11
CA PRO A 229 -2.85 -21.48 7.36
C PRO A 229 -1.81 -20.42 7.76
N LEU A 230 -2.23 -19.28 8.32
CA LEU A 230 -1.33 -18.19 8.70
C LEU A 230 -0.58 -18.43 10.02
N ARG A 231 -0.99 -19.44 10.83
CA ARG A 231 -0.50 -19.64 12.21
C ARG A 231 1.01 -19.82 12.37
N HIS A 232 1.71 -20.18 11.29
CA HIS A 232 3.16 -20.43 11.28
C HIS A 232 3.96 -19.28 10.65
N LEU A 233 3.30 -18.23 10.16
CA LEU A 233 3.94 -17.06 9.54
C LEU A 233 4.47 -16.09 10.60
N THR A 234 5.24 -16.61 11.55
CA THR A 234 5.73 -15.89 12.73
C THR A 234 6.69 -14.72 12.43
N GLY A 235 7.09 -14.58 11.16
CA GLY A 235 7.86 -13.44 10.66
C GLY A 235 7.01 -12.22 10.26
N LEU A 236 5.68 -12.34 10.22
CA LEU A 236 4.81 -11.24 9.81
C LEU A 236 4.90 -10.04 10.76
N GLU A 237 5.14 -8.87 10.17
CA GLU A 237 5.16 -7.56 10.81
C GLU A 237 3.92 -6.75 10.39
N HIS A 238 3.47 -6.92 9.15
CA HIS A 238 2.27 -6.31 8.60
C HIS A 238 1.28 -7.36 8.09
N LEU A 239 0.05 -7.30 8.58
CA LEU A 239 -1.05 -8.14 8.12
C LEU A 239 -2.32 -7.31 7.92
N ASN A 240 -2.80 -7.27 6.68
CA ASN A 240 -4.07 -6.66 6.34
C ASN A 240 -5.07 -7.70 5.81
N LEU A 241 -6.16 -7.88 6.56
CA LEU A 241 -7.26 -8.80 6.30
C LEU A 241 -8.61 -8.06 6.29
N ASP A 242 -8.60 -6.74 6.05
CA ASP A 242 -9.81 -5.92 5.97
C ASP A 242 -10.80 -6.47 4.93
N ALA A 243 -12.10 -6.27 5.19
CA ALA A 243 -13.19 -6.66 4.31
C ALA A 243 -13.14 -8.15 3.92
N ASN A 244 -13.22 -9.02 4.92
CA ASN A 244 -13.33 -10.47 4.76
C ASN A 244 -14.51 -10.99 5.60
N VAL A 245 -14.60 -12.30 5.83
CA VAL A 245 -15.66 -12.95 6.62
C VAL A 245 -15.07 -13.74 7.79
N ILE A 246 -13.98 -13.24 8.37
CA ILE A 246 -13.23 -13.88 9.46
C ILE A 246 -14.00 -13.78 10.77
N LYS A 247 -14.01 -14.87 11.53
CA LYS A 247 -14.60 -14.93 12.89
C LYS A 247 -13.57 -15.30 13.95
N ASP A 248 -12.74 -16.28 13.64
CA ASP A 248 -11.72 -16.80 14.55
C ASP A 248 -10.35 -16.20 14.25
N VAL A 249 -9.82 -15.44 15.22
CA VAL A 249 -8.47 -14.86 15.17
C VAL A 249 -7.46 -15.64 16.02
N SER A 250 -7.83 -16.80 16.56
CA SER A 250 -6.92 -17.67 17.32
C SER A 250 -5.64 -18.06 16.58
N PRO A 251 -5.63 -18.24 15.23
CA PRO A 251 -4.39 -18.51 14.50
C PRO A 251 -3.35 -17.37 14.59
N LEU A 252 -3.77 -16.14 14.90
CA LEU A 252 -2.89 -14.99 15.00
C LEU A 252 -2.12 -14.90 16.32
N ALA A 253 -2.53 -15.65 17.35
CA ALA A 253 -2.04 -15.49 18.74
C ALA A 253 -0.52 -15.62 18.92
N ARG A 254 0.18 -16.28 17.98
CA ARG A 254 1.63 -16.50 18.02
C ARG A 254 2.42 -15.61 17.06
N LEU A 255 1.76 -14.74 16.31
CA LEU A 255 2.40 -13.81 15.37
C LEU A 255 2.92 -12.57 16.11
N THR A 256 3.76 -12.82 17.11
CA THR A 256 4.24 -11.83 18.10
C THR A 256 5.12 -10.72 17.53
N ARG A 257 5.48 -10.79 16.24
CA ARG A 257 6.18 -9.73 15.50
C ARG A 257 5.25 -8.75 14.80
N LEU A 258 3.93 -8.97 14.83
CA LEU A 258 2.98 -8.06 14.22
C LEU A 258 3.07 -6.67 14.86
N GLU A 259 3.34 -5.67 14.01
CA GLU A 259 3.33 -4.25 14.34
C GLU A 259 2.03 -3.61 13.84
N LEU A 260 1.56 -4.04 12.66
CA LEU A 260 0.39 -3.49 11.99
C LEU A 260 -0.61 -4.60 11.65
N LEU A 261 -1.79 -4.56 12.29
CA LEU A 261 -2.86 -5.53 12.09
C LEU A 261 -4.18 -4.84 11.73
N TYR A 262 -4.69 -5.12 10.53
CA TYR A 262 -5.94 -4.57 10.03
C TYR A 262 -6.97 -5.69 9.81
N LEU A 263 -8.11 -5.58 10.48
CA LEU A 263 -9.19 -6.56 10.54
C LEU A 263 -10.57 -5.88 10.40
N GLU A 264 -10.64 -4.66 9.87
CA GLU A 264 -11.88 -3.92 9.66
C GLU A 264 -12.87 -4.71 8.79
N ASN A 265 -14.18 -4.55 9.03
CA ASN A 265 -15.24 -5.17 8.24
C ASN A 265 -15.10 -6.70 8.16
N ASN A 266 -15.08 -7.35 9.32
CA ASN A 266 -15.10 -8.81 9.48
C ASN A 266 -16.25 -9.21 10.44
N ASN A 267 -16.27 -10.47 10.89
CA ASN A 267 -17.27 -11.01 11.81
C ASN A 267 -16.65 -11.45 13.16
N ILE A 268 -15.58 -10.78 13.60
CA ILE A 268 -14.83 -11.14 14.81
C ILE A 268 -15.63 -10.72 16.05
N SER A 269 -15.74 -11.61 17.04
CA SER A 269 -16.38 -11.31 18.33
C SER A 269 -15.49 -11.51 19.54
N ASP A 270 -14.48 -12.39 19.43
CA ASP A 270 -13.49 -12.67 20.47
C ASP A 270 -12.12 -12.14 20.03
N VAL A 271 -11.57 -11.21 20.81
CA VAL A 271 -10.25 -10.60 20.58
C VAL A 271 -9.22 -11.06 21.60
N SER A 272 -9.56 -11.98 22.50
CA SER A 272 -8.63 -12.53 23.48
C SER A 272 -7.35 -13.13 22.88
N PRO A 273 -7.36 -13.75 21.67
CA PRO A 273 -6.11 -14.23 21.07
C PRO A 273 -5.12 -13.12 20.72
N LEU A 274 -5.58 -11.87 20.58
CA LEU A 274 -4.74 -10.73 20.20
C LEU A 274 -3.98 -10.12 21.40
N ALA A 275 -4.36 -10.45 22.63
CA ALA A 275 -3.80 -9.86 23.86
C ALA A 275 -2.27 -10.03 23.99
N GLY A 276 -1.71 -11.09 23.41
CA GLY A 276 -0.27 -11.39 23.45
C GLY A 276 0.57 -10.67 22.38
N LEU A 277 -0.04 -9.88 21.50
CA LEU A 277 0.65 -9.23 20.37
C LEU A 277 1.29 -7.91 20.82
N THR A 278 2.26 -8.02 21.73
CA THR A 278 2.90 -6.90 22.43
C THR A 278 3.75 -5.96 21.57
N GLN A 279 3.97 -6.27 20.28
CA GLN A 279 4.65 -5.38 19.33
C GLN A 279 3.67 -4.54 18.49
N LEU A 280 2.35 -4.69 18.68
CA LEU A 280 1.38 -3.93 17.89
C LEU A 280 1.52 -2.43 18.13
N GLU A 281 1.79 -1.71 17.06
CA GLU A 281 1.68 -0.25 16.99
C GLU A 281 0.27 0.16 16.58
N ARG A 282 -0.38 -0.63 15.72
CA ARG A 282 -1.71 -0.34 15.19
C ARG A 282 -2.58 -1.58 15.04
N LEU A 283 -3.80 -1.48 15.57
CA LEU A 283 -4.83 -2.50 15.46
C LEU A 283 -6.14 -1.87 14.97
N ASP A 284 -6.63 -2.26 13.80
CA ASP A 284 -7.93 -1.83 13.28
C ASP A 284 -8.96 -2.97 13.39
N LEU A 285 -9.94 -2.81 14.27
CA LEU A 285 -11.03 -3.77 14.51
C LEU A 285 -12.40 -3.19 14.14
N ARG A 286 -12.44 -2.07 13.39
CA ARG A 286 -13.72 -1.41 13.09
C ARG A 286 -14.73 -2.34 12.41
N ASN A 287 -16.01 -2.08 12.66
CA ASN A 287 -17.12 -2.81 12.02
C ASN A 287 -16.99 -4.35 12.14
N ASN A 288 -16.84 -4.81 13.39
CA ASN A 288 -16.86 -6.22 13.76
C ASN A 288 -18.01 -6.48 14.75
N SER A 289 -18.00 -7.63 15.43
CA SER A 289 -19.00 -8.04 16.42
C SER A 289 -18.44 -8.11 17.85
N VAL A 290 -17.35 -7.39 18.12
CA VAL A 290 -16.65 -7.43 19.42
C VAL A 290 -17.47 -6.74 20.50
N SER A 291 -17.77 -7.44 21.59
CA SER A 291 -18.54 -6.91 22.72
C SER A 291 -17.71 -6.67 23.96
N ASP A 292 -16.56 -7.33 24.08
CA ASP A 292 -15.62 -7.19 25.18
C ASP A 292 -14.22 -6.89 24.64
N PHE A 293 -13.71 -5.70 24.94
CA PHE A 293 -12.37 -5.25 24.58
C PHE A 293 -11.38 -5.38 25.75
N SER A 294 -11.80 -5.87 26.92
CA SER A 294 -10.94 -6.03 28.09
C SER A 294 -9.66 -6.85 27.84
N PRO A 295 -9.62 -7.87 26.95
CA PRO A 295 -8.36 -8.56 26.66
C PRO A 295 -7.31 -7.68 26.01
N LEU A 296 -7.71 -6.59 25.33
CA LEU A 296 -6.78 -5.67 24.68
C LEU A 296 -6.10 -4.73 25.67
N MET A 297 -6.49 -4.72 26.95
CA MET A 297 -5.82 -3.96 28.01
C MET A 297 -4.40 -4.47 28.31
N GLU A 298 -4.04 -5.67 27.83
CA GLU A 298 -2.70 -6.25 27.92
C GLU A 298 -1.75 -5.75 26.81
N LEU A 299 -2.28 -5.05 25.79
CA LEU A 299 -1.47 -4.42 24.75
C LEU A 299 -0.73 -3.19 25.32
N PRO A 300 0.39 -2.78 24.70
CA PRO A 300 1.08 -1.54 25.07
C PRO A 300 0.15 -0.32 25.12
N ASP A 301 0.38 0.58 26.09
CA ASP A 301 -0.39 1.83 26.27
C ASP A 301 -0.34 2.72 25.00
N GLU A 302 0.71 2.57 24.18
CA GLU A 302 0.93 3.30 22.93
C GLU A 302 0.23 2.70 21.70
N THR A 303 -0.31 1.48 21.79
CA THR A 303 -0.96 0.82 20.65
C THR A 303 -2.19 1.61 20.21
N PHE A 304 -2.22 2.01 18.93
CA PHE A 304 -3.36 2.70 18.35
C PHE A 304 -4.44 1.70 17.93
N VAL A 305 -5.46 1.54 18.77
CA VAL A 305 -6.60 0.65 18.54
C VAL A 305 -7.81 1.43 18.00
N ARG A 306 -8.32 1.02 16.84
CA ARG A 306 -9.59 1.51 16.29
C ARG A 306 -10.66 0.44 16.49
N MET A 307 -11.79 0.84 17.07
CA MET A 307 -12.80 -0.11 17.54
C MET A 307 -14.22 0.28 17.14
N GLU A 308 -14.41 1.37 16.39
CA GLU A 308 -15.73 1.91 16.04
C GLU A 308 -16.58 0.90 15.25
N GLY A 309 -17.90 0.94 15.44
CA GLY A 309 -18.82 0.03 14.74
C GLY A 309 -18.91 -1.37 15.34
N ASN A 310 -18.41 -1.57 16.57
CA ASN A 310 -18.58 -2.79 17.34
C ASN A 310 -19.64 -2.61 18.45
N PRO A 311 -20.33 -3.67 18.90
CA PRO A 311 -21.27 -3.60 20.02
C PRO A 311 -20.62 -3.15 21.34
N GLY A 312 -19.38 -3.58 21.59
CA GLY A 312 -18.57 -3.21 22.74
C GLY A 312 -17.82 -1.90 22.57
N SER A 313 -17.94 -1.24 21.39
CA SER A 313 -17.36 0.09 21.22
C SER A 313 -17.95 0.98 22.32
N PRO A 314 -17.12 1.80 22.98
CA PRO A 314 -17.61 2.82 23.87
C PRO A 314 -18.53 3.76 23.08
N SER A 315 -19.84 3.53 23.18
CA SER A 315 -20.83 4.50 22.76
C SER A 315 -20.84 5.56 23.86
N GLY A 316 -20.68 6.82 23.49
CA GLY A 316 -20.90 7.90 24.45
C GLY A 316 -22.29 7.69 25.05
N GLY A 317 -22.35 7.33 26.34
CA GLY A 317 -23.61 7.25 27.05
C GLY A 317 -24.34 8.59 26.99
N PRO A 318 -25.65 8.64 27.31
CA PRO A 318 -26.31 9.94 27.49
C PRO A 318 -25.46 10.81 28.40
N LYS A 319 -25.32 12.10 28.03
CA LYS A 319 -24.61 13.09 28.86
C LYS A 319 -25.04 12.87 30.31
N ILE A 320 -24.08 12.62 31.20
CA ILE A 320 -24.36 12.48 32.62
C ILE A 320 -24.87 13.86 33.08
N THR A 321 -26.17 13.99 33.30
CA THR A 321 -26.83 15.26 33.69
C THR A 321 -26.98 15.41 35.21
N GLY A 322 -26.30 14.57 36.01
CA GLY A 322 -26.32 14.56 37.48
C GLY A 322 -24.97 14.90 38.12
N PRO A 323 -24.94 15.30 39.40
CA PRO A 323 -23.76 15.93 40.00
C PRO A 323 -22.75 14.93 40.58
N TRP A 324 -21.89 14.30 39.77
CA TRP A 324 -20.56 13.77 40.18
C TRP A 324 -19.64 13.82 38.93
N LEU A 325 -18.86 14.90 38.73
CA LEU A 325 -17.47 15.13 39.16
C LEU A 325 -16.38 14.36 38.39
N TRP A 326 -16.12 14.68 37.12
CA TRP A 326 -14.79 14.48 36.50
C TRP A 326 -14.18 15.74 35.88
N ALA A 327 -14.90 16.86 35.83
CA ALA A 327 -14.36 18.13 35.36
C ALA A 327 -15.10 19.30 36.00
N ILE A 328 -14.38 20.12 36.76
CA ILE A 328 -14.84 21.45 37.14
C ILE A 328 -13.94 22.44 36.39
N VAL A 329 -14.55 23.28 35.57
CA VAL A 329 -13.89 24.49 35.06
C VAL A 329 -14.20 25.59 36.09
N PRO A 330 -13.21 26.10 36.85
CA PRO A 330 -13.46 27.10 37.88
C PRO A 330 -14.25 28.30 37.33
N GLY A 331 -15.20 28.81 38.12
CA GLY A 331 -16.04 29.96 37.74
C GLY A 331 -17.11 29.70 36.67
N THR A 332 -17.35 28.44 36.29
CA THR A 332 -18.29 28.09 35.21
C THR A 332 -19.59 27.50 35.75
N ARG A 333 -20.74 28.07 35.33
CA ARG A 333 -22.05 27.44 35.49
C ARG A 333 -22.22 26.33 34.45
N LEU A 334 -22.46 25.10 34.91
CA LEU A 334 -22.65 23.94 34.04
C LEU A 334 -23.99 24.00 33.31
N ASP A 335 -24.00 23.58 32.05
CA ASP A 335 -25.18 23.41 31.21
C ASP A 335 -25.10 22.12 30.39
N ASN A 336 -26.22 21.69 29.81
CA ASN A 336 -26.30 20.42 29.09
C ASN A 336 -25.83 20.47 27.62
N ARG A 337 -25.50 21.64 27.07
CA ARG A 337 -25.11 21.84 25.66
C ARG A 337 -23.62 22.08 25.48
N THR A 338 -22.93 22.52 26.51
CA THR A 338 -21.49 22.81 26.47
C THR A 338 -20.67 21.58 26.87
N ASP A 339 -19.65 21.25 26.08
CA ASP A 339 -18.58 20.32 26.47
C ASP A 339 -17.49 21.13 27.19
N PHE A 340 -17.49 21.06 28.52
CA PHE A 340 -16.62 21.90 29.32
C PHE A 340 -15.16 21.45 29.27
N LEU A 341 -14.91 20.16 29.02
CA LEU A 341 -13.56 19.62 28.83
C LEU A 341 -12.98 20.07 27.49
N ALA A 342 -13.78 20.03 26.42
CA ALA A 342 -13.38 20.57 25.13
C ALA A 342 -13.05 22.06 25.24
N ARG A 343 -13.88 22.83 25.93
CA ARG A 343 -13.63 24.25 26.13
C ARG A 343 -12.37 24.52 26.95
N ALA A 344 -12.17 23.80 28.06
CA ALA A 344 -11.02 24.00 28.94
C ALA A 344 -9.69 23.58 28.31
N THR A 345 -9.72 22.58 27.43
CA THR A 345 -8.51 22.01 26.81
C THR A 345 -8.29 22.49 25.38
N GLY A 346 -9.14 23.39 24.86
CA GLY A 346 -9.11 23.81 23.45
C GLY A 346 -9.40 22.67 22.47
N GLY A 347 -10.20 21.68 22.87
CA GLY A 347 -10.60 20.51 22.09
C GLY A 347 -9.72 19.27 22.27
N ALA A 348 -8.65 19.35 23.07
CA ALA A 348 -7.72 18.23 23.25
C ALA A 348 -8.35 17.04 24.01
N ALA A 349 -9.24 17.28 24.96
CA ALA A 349 -10.15 16.29 25.53
C ALA A 349 -11.61 16.74 25.37
N THR A 350 -12.52 15.78 25.34
CA THR A 350 -13.97 16.00 25.34
C THR A 350 -14.57 15.18 26.48
N GLU A 351 -15.76 15.55 26.95
CA GLU A 351 -16.51 14.75 27.94
C GLU A 351 -16.66 13.30 27.48
N ILE A 352 -16.91 13.09 26.18
CA ILE A 352 -16.99 11.75 25.56
C ILE A 352 -15.63 11.05 25.61
N LYS A 353 -14.53 11.68 25.21
CA LYS A 353 -13.19 11.06 25.23
C LYS A 353 -12.79 10.59 26.63
N VAL A 354 -13.17 11.34 27.66
CA VAL A 354 -12.88 10.99 29.06
C VAL A 354 -13.82 9.91 29.57
N ALA A 355 -15.11 9.95 29.20
CA ALA A 355 -16.05 8.88 29.49
C ALA A 355 -15.63 7.55 28.82
N THR A 356 -15.04 7.63 27.63
CA THR A 356 -14.61 6.48 26.83
C THR A 356 -13.27 5.91 27.27
N ASN A 357 -12.27 6.76 27.50
CA ASN A 357 -10.88 6.32 27.72
C ASN A 357 -10.42 6.48 29.18
N GLY A 358 -11.29 6.99 30.05
CA GLY A 358 -10.92 7.41 31.40
C GLY A 358 -9.97 8.61 31.42
N ALA A 359 -9.58 9.00 32.64
CA ALA A 359 -8.54 9.97 32.90
C ALA A 359 -7.53 9.35 33.88
N LYS A 360 -6.24 9.46 33.58
CA LYS A 360 -5.15 8.96 34.42
C LYS A 360 -4.35 10.14 34.95
N GLU A 361 -4.21 10.23 36.27
CA GLU A 361 -3.41 11.26 36.92
C GLU A 361 -2.00 11.36 36.31
N GLY A 362 -1.53 12.57 36.08
CA GLY A 362 -0.24 12.86 35.45
C GLY A 362 -0.24 12.80 33.92
N LYS A 363 -1.25 12.21 33.26
CA LYS A 363 -1.30 12.14 31.78
C LYS A 363 -1.61 13.51 31.19
N ALA A 364 -0.82 13.93 30.20
CA ALA A 364 -1.00 15.20 29.49
C ALA A 364 -2.23 15.18 28.57
N VAL A 365 -2.89 16.34 28.46
CA VAL A 365 -4.04 16.60 27.59
C VAL A 365 -3.93 18.02 27.04
N GLY A 366 -3.51 18.16 25.79
CA GLY A 366 -3.21 19.47 25.21
C GLY A 366 -2.09 20.16 26.00
N LYS A 367 -2.36 21.36 26.52
CA LYS A 367 -1.43 22.10 27.40
C LYS A 367 -1.66 21.84 28.89
N SER A 368 -2.54 20.90 29.23
CA SER A 368 -2.95 20.58 30.60
C SER A 368 -2.51 19.17 30.99
N THR A 369 -2.66 18.82 32.26
CA THR A 369 -2.42 17.48 32.81
C THR A 369 -3.57 17.09 33.74
N TRP A 370 -3.89 15.80 33.80
CA TRP A 370 -4.87 15.29 34.75
C TRP A 370 -4.28 15.29 36.17
N THR A 371 -5.04 15.78 37.15
CA THR A 371 -4.67 15.75 38.58
C THR A 371 -5.75 15.06 39.39
N LEU A 372 -5.37 14.17 40.33
CA LEU A 372 -6.33 13.54 41.22
C LEU A 372 -6.67 14.49 42.39
N HIS A 373 -7.96 14.63 42.71
CA HIS A 373 -8.39 15.38 43.88
C HIS A 373 -9.33 14.53 44.74
N ARG A 374 -9.09 14.49 46.06
CA ARG A 374 -10.01 13.85 47.02
C ARG A 374 -11.08 14.84 47.47
N LEU A 375 -12.34 14.44 47.42
CA LEU A 375 -13.44 15.23 47.95
C LEU A 375 -13.71 14.91 49.43
N SER A 376 -14.17 15.90 50.18
CA SER A 376 -14.73 15.70 51.53
C SER A 376 -16.02 14.88 51.45
N ALA A 377 -16.20 13.93 52.37
CA ALA A 377 -17.38 13.05 52.43
C ALA A 377 -18.68 13.79 52.80
N THR A 378 -18.59 14.99 53.37
CA THR A 378 -19.75 15.82 53.75
C THR A 378 -19.50 17.30 53.46
N GLY A 379 -20.52 17.98 52.96
CA GLY A 379 -20.52 19.41 52.62
C GLY A 379 -21.12 19.66 51.25
N GLY A 380 -22.29 20.30 51.19
CA GLY A 380 -22.92 20.68 49.93
C GLY A 380 -22.01 21.59 49.08
N ASN A 381 -21.99 21.34 47.78
CA ASN A 381 -21.26 22.08 46.75
C ASN A 381 -19.73 22.17 46.96
N ASN A 382 -19.07 21.04 46.70
CA ASN A 382 -17.62 20.89 46.67
C ASN A 382 -16.90 21.77 45.61
N ILE A 383 -17.65 22.58 44.85
CA ILE A 383 -17.16 23.50 43.82
C ILE A 383 -16.38 24.69 44.42
N ASN A 384 -16.76 25.16 45.62
CA ASN A 384 -16.20 26.40 46.19
C ASN A 384 -14.96 26.20 47.07
N ARG A 385 -14.49 24.96 47.27
CA ARG A 385 -13.33 24.64 48.13
C ARG A 385 -12.07 24.22 47.37
N MET A 386 -12.13 24.21 46.04
CA MET A 386 -10.98 23.93 45.17
C MET A 386 -10.39 25.26 44.72
N THR A 387 -9.45 25.80 45.50
CA THR A 387 -8.60 26.95 45.13
C THR A 387 -7.27 26.47 44.60
#